data_AF-A0A9X7GSG8-F1
#
_entry.id   AF-A0A9X7GSG8-F1
#
_cell.length_a   1.000
_cell.length_b   1.000
_cell.length_c   1.000
_cell.angle_alpha   90.00
_cell.angle_beta   90.00
_cell.angle_gamma   90.00
#
_symmetry.space_group_name_H-M   'P 1'
#
loop_
_entity.id
_entity.type
_entity.pdbx_description
1 polymer ?
#
loop_
_entity_poly.entity_id
_entity_poly.type
_entity_poly.pdbx_seq_one_letter_code
_entity_poly.pdbx_strand_id
1 'polypeptide(L)'
;MKKLRMLSGLCVAGMLMVTGVAGCSNETKSNANQQESQKERDMKESDKAAVAYLKAYIEMDRKKLNELQYKKYDFGEDRVKNPDISKEMKERYDLYRYDLQEGEDEFYYRIKFYDPVEKAQMGLYLRMVKDKKDNKWKNYEWAWDSTNSLNSIVGDVKPVHVHKWGQKE
;
A
#
# COMPACT_ATOMS: atom_id res chain seq x y z
N MET A 1 -59.12 53.74 7.66
CA MET A 1 -58.32 54.83 7.04
C MET A 1 -56.83 54.46 7.03
N LYS A 2 -56.25 54.20 5.84
CA LYS A 2 -54.96 54.75 5.32
C LYS A 2 -54.46 53.90 4.12
N LYS A 3 -54.68 54.47 2.93
CA LYS A 3 -53.90 54.50 1.65
C LYS A 3 -53.42 53.17 1.02
N LEU A 4 -53.94 52.78 -0.17
CA LEU A 4 -53.42 53.07 -1.54
C LEU A 4 -52.01 52.44 -1.74
N ARG A 5 -51.76 51.54 -2.70
CA ARG A 5 -51.93 51.68 -4.16
C ARG A 5 -51.92 50.31 -4.87
N MET A 6 -52.70 50.18 -5.93
CA MET A 6 -52.41 49.27 -7.04
C MET A 6 -51.15 49.74 -7.79
N LEU A 7 -50.30 48.81 -8.21
CA LEU A 7 -49.64 48.93 -9.51
C LEU A 7 -49.33 47.53 -10.05
N SER A 8 -49.78 47.37 -11.28
CA SER A 8 -49.73 46.24 -12.19
C SER A 8 -48.32 45.75 -12.52
N GLY A 9 -48.25 44.45 -12.84
CA GLY A 9 -47.39 43.97 -13.93
C GLY A 9 -46.27 43.04 -13.51
N LEU A 10 -46.53 41.74 -13.49
CA LEU A 10 -46.13 40.80 -14.55
C LEU A 10 -46.56 39.38 -14.16
N CYS A 11 -47.36 38.74 -15.02
CA CYS A 11 -47.35 37.28 -15.17
C CYS A 11 -45.89 36.87 -15.48
N VAL A 12 -45.38 35.73 -15.03
CA VAL A 12 -45.61 34.44 -15.68
C VAL A 12 -45.27 33.31 -14.72
N ALA A 13 -46.07 32.26 -14.87
CA ALA A 13 -46.02 30.95 -14.23
C ALA A 13 -44.70 30.19 -14.37
N GLY A 14 -44.53 29.17 -13.53
CA GLY A 14 -43.53 28.10 -13.68
C GLY A 14 -42.88 27.78 -12.35
N MET A 15 -43.59 27.18 -11.39
CA MET A 15 -43.54 25.74 -11.14
C MET A 15 -42.14 25.12 -11.03
N LEU A 16 -41.98 24.47 -9.87
CA LEU A 16 -41.28 23.21 -9.61
C LEU A 16 -39.78 23.26 -9.27
N MET A 17 -39.54 22.70 -8.09
CA MET A 17 -38.28 22.34 -7.45
C MET A 17 -37.42 21.47 -8.37
N VAL A 18 -36.11 21.51 -8.18
CA VAL A 18 -35.28 20.36 -7.78
C VAL A 18 -33.84 20.83 -7.60
N THR A 19 -33.29 20.52 -6.42
CA THR A 19 -31.90 20.56 -6.03
C THR A 19 -31.02 19.77 -7.00
N GLY A 20 -29.95 20.38 -7.50
CA GLY A 20 -28.94 19.69 -8.30
C GLY A 20 -27.66 20.51 -8.36
N VAL A 21 -26.72 20.19 -7.46
CA VAL A 21 -25.36 20.72 -7.51
C VAL A 21 -24.66 20.00 -8.66
N ALA A 22 -24.49 20.67 -9.80
CA ALA A 22 -23.65 20.15 -10.88
C ALA A 22 -23.14 21.29 -11.77
N GLY A 23 -21.82 21.41 -11.84
CA GLY A 23 -21.13 21.84 -13.06
C GLY A 23 -20.87 23.34 -13.22
N CYS A 24 -19.88 23.85 -12.49
CA CYS A 24 -19.03 24.91 -13.04
C CYS A 24 -17.63 24.33 -13.30
N SER A 25 -17.41 23.97 -14.55
CA SER A 25 -16.09 23.90 -15.16
C SER A 25 -15.36 25.23 -14.96
N ASN A 26 -14.12 25.18 -14.48
CA ASN A 26 -13.14 26.21 -14.75
C ASN A 26 -11.80 25.53 -15.00
N GLU A 27 -11.42 25.52 -16.28
CA GLU A 27 -10.08 25.24 -16.74
C GLU A 27 -9.11 26.18 -16.04
N THR A 28 -8.43 25.66 -15.03
CA THR A 28 -7.31 26.34 -14.40
C THR A 28 -6.06 25.63 -14.87
N LYS A 29 -5.19 26.36 -15.56
CA LYS A 29 -3.84 25.93 -15.96
C LYS A 29 -3.18 25.19 -14.80
N SER A 30 -3.10 23.87 -14.92
CA SER A 30 -2.50 22.99 -13.91
C SER A 30 -0.99 23.21 -13.94
N ASN A 31 -0.47 23.86 -12.89
CA ASN A 31 0.94 23.74 -12.54
C ASN A 31 1.24 22.26 -12.37
N ALA A 32 2.21 21.77 -13.13
CA ALA A 32 2.72 20.40 -13.15
C ALA A 32 3.44 20.03 -11.84
N ASN A 33 2.69 19.97 -10.74
CA ASN A 33 2.99 19.16 -9.57
C ASN A 33 1.79 18.23 -9.39
N GLN A 34 1.80 17.08 -10.07
CA GLN A 34 0.85 16.01 -9.80
C GLN A 34 0.96 15.67 -8.32
N GLN A 35 -0.03 16.12 -7.54
CA GLN A 35 -0.17 15.72 -6.15
C GLN A 35 -0.34 14.21 -6.15
N GLU A 36 0.66 13.51 -5.61
CA GLU A 36 0.67 12.06 -5.50
C GLU A 36 -0.65 11.58 -4.89
N SER A 37 -1.28 10.57 -5.49
CA SER A 37 -2.53 10.03 -4.94
C SER A 37 -2.28 9.36 -3.59
N GLN A 38 -3.29 9.27 -2.73
CA GLN A 38 -3.16 8.55 -1.46
C GLN A 38 -2.74 7.08 -1.69
N LYS A 39 -3.29 6.45 -2.73
CA LYS A 39 -2.93 5.10 -3.15
C LYS A 39 -1.45 4.97 -3.52
N GLU A 40 -0.88 5.96 -4.22
CA GLU A 40 0.54 5.93 -4.60
C GLU A 40 1.47 6.06 -3.39
N ARG A 41 1.12 6.93 -2.44
CA ARG A 41 1.83 7.00 -1.15
C ARG A 41 1.78 5.68 -0.41
N ASP A 42 0.58 5.09 -0.32
CA ASP A 42 0.34 3.82 0.36
C ASP A 42 1.14 2.67 -0.26
N MET A 43 1.19 2.60 -1.60
CA MET A 43 2.03 1.65 -2.32
C MET A 43 3.52 1.82 -1.95
N LYS A 44 4.06 3.04 -2.00
CA LYS A 44 5.47 3.31 -1.67
C LYS A 44 5.81 3.01 -0.21
N GLU A 45 4.90 3.28 0.72
CA GLU A 45 5.08 2.95 2.13
C GLU A 45 5.04 1.43 2.37
N SER A 46 4.14 0.73 1.69
CA SER A 46 4.05 -0.73 1.72
C SER A 46 5.32 -1.40 1.14
N ASP A 47 5.83 -0.90 0.01
CA ASP A 47 7.07 -1.38 -0.61
C ASP A 47 8.26 -1.28 0.37
N LYS A 48 8.39 -0.12 1.03
CA LYS A 48 9.44 0.11 2.04
C LYS A 48 9.30 -0.85 3.22
N ALA A 49 8.08 -1.09 3.69
CA ALA A 49 7.82 -2.02 4.78
C ALA A 49 8.13 -3.47 4.39
N ALA A 50 7.82 -3.89 3.15
CA ALA A 50 8.18 -5.20 2.63
C ALA A 50 9.70 -5.42 2.60
N VAL A 51 10.47 -4.42 2.15
CA VAL A 51 11.94 -4.48 2.17
C VAL A 51 12.50 -4.43 3.60
N ALA A 52 11.89 -3.66 4.50
CA ALA A 52 12.29 -3.64 5.91
C ALA A 52 12.07 -5.02 6.57
N TYR A 53 10.97 -5.69 6.24
CA TYR A 53 10.68 -7.05 6.68
C TYR A 53 11.72 -8.05 6.15
N LEU A 54 12.05 -8.00 4.86
CA LEU A 54 13.10 -8.83 4.26
C LEU A 54 14.43 -8.69 5.01
N LYS A 55 14.85 -7.47 5.32
CA LYS A 55 16.11 -7.23 6.05
C LYS A 55 16.05 -7.81 7.46
N ALA A 56 14.95 -7.61 8.17
CA ALA A 56 14.75 -8.19 9.51
C ALA A 56 14.71 -9.72 9.47
N TYR A 57 14.15 -10.31 8.40
CA TYR A 57 14.14 -11.75 8.16
C TYR A 57 15.55 -12.31 7.99
N ILE A 58 16.37 -11.72 7.12
CA ILE A 58 17.76 -12.13 6.89
C ILE A 58 18.60 -12.05 8.18
N GLU A 59 18.42 -10.99 8.96
CA GLU A 59 19.13 -10.79 10.22
C GLU A 59 18.58 -11.68 11.36
N MET A 60 17.39 -12.27 11.16
CA MET A 60 16.54 -12.83 12.20
C MET A 60 16.47 -11.88 13.40
N ASP A 61 16.19 -10.60 13.12
CA ASP A 61 15.89 -9.57 14.14
C ASP A 61 14.46 -9.79 14.62
N ARG A 62 14.31 -10.65 15.64
CA ARG A 62 13.02 -11.15 16.11
C ARG A 62 12.14 -10.05 16.69
N LYS A 63 12.75 -9.06 17.36
CA LYS A 63 12.04 -7.90 17.88
C LYS A 63 11.44 -7.11 16.72
N LYS A 64 12.23 -6.81 15.70
CA LYS A 64 11.77 -6.05 14.53
C LYS A 64 10.78 -6.83 13.68
N LEU A 65 10.96 -8.14 13.53
CA LEU A 65 9.97 -9.01 12.87
C LEU A 65 8.61 -8.92 13.57
N ASN A 66 8.59 -8.96 14.90
CA ASN A 66 7.37 -8.79 15.70
C ASN A 66 6.73 -7.40 15.56
N GLU A 67 7.54 -6.33 15.49
CA GLU A 67 7.05 -4.97 15.24
C GLU A 67 6.44 -4.80 13.85
N LEU A 68 7.00 -5.50 12.86
CA LEU A 68 6.55 -5.50 11.47
C LEU A 68 5.47 -6.55 11.18
N GLN A 69 4.95 -7.24 12.19
CA GLN A 69 3.89 -8.22 12.07
C GLN A 69 2.56 -7.69 12.58
N TYR A 70 1.49 -7.95 11.84
CA TYR A 70 0.14 -7.61 12.27
C TYR A 70 -0.33 -8.58 13.36
N LYS A 71 -0.29 -9.89 13.06
CA LYS A 71 -0.41 -10.94 14.08
C LYS A 71 0.97 -11.29 14.59
N LYS A 72 1.17 -11.12 15.90
CA LYS A 72 2.41 -11.52 16.56
C LYS A 72 2.64 -13.02 16.38
N TYR A 73 3.88 -13.39 16.12
CA TYR A 73 4.34 -14.76 16.05
C TYR A 73 5.47 -14.95 17.05
N ASP A 74 5.51 -16.09 17.74
CA ASP A 74 6.61 -16.38 18.64
C ASP A 74 7.85 -16.82 17.86
N PHE A 75 8.73 -15.85 17.57
CA PHE A 75 10.04 -16.12 16.98
C PHE A 75 11.08 -16.61 18.00
N GLY A 76 10.71 -16.77 19.27
CA GLY A 76 11.59 -17.00 20.41
C GLY A 76 12.16 -15.69 20.97
N GLU A 77 13.21 -15.81 21.78
CA GLU A 77 13.86 -14.68 22.47
C GLU A 77 14.15 -13.48 21.55
N ASP A 78 13.86 -12.27 22.04
CA ASP A 78 14.13 -10.99 21.38
C ASP A 78 15.64 -10.74 21.24
N ARG A 79 16.23 -11.32 20.19
CA ARG A 79 17.63 -11.15 19.82
C ARG A 79 17.79 -11.08 18.30
N VAL A 80 18.87 -10.46 17.87
CA VAL A 80 19.31 -10.46 16.46
C VAL A 80 20.31 -11.60 16.28
N LYS A 81 20.01 -12.56 15.40
CA LYS A 81 20.89 -13.73 15.18
C LYS A 81 22.10 -13.38 14.32
N ASN A 82 21.88 -12.63 13.25
CA ASN A 82 22.88 -12.30 12.24
C ASN A 82 22.94 -10.78 12.06
N PRO A 83 23.49 -10.04 13.04
CA PRO A 83 23.47 -8.57 13.02
C PRO A 83 24.16 -8.03 11.77
N ASP A 84 23.55 -7.01 11.15
CA ASP A 84 24.06 -6.29 9.98
C ASP A 84 24.28 -7.11 8.69
N ILE A 85 24.01 -8.42 8.70
CA ILE A 85 24.29 -9.29 7.55
C ILE A 85 23.48 -8.89 6.30
N SER A 86 22.31 -8.25 6.49
CA SER A 86 21.49 -7.76 5.38
C SER A 86 22.20 -6.72 4.51
N LYS A 87 23.23 -6.02 5.04
CA LYS A 87 24.06 -5.09 4.26
C LYS A 87 24.82 -5.79 3.14
N GLU A 88 25.17 -7.07 3.31
CA GLU A 88 25.85 -7.86 2.29
C GLU A 88 24.93 -8.19 1.11
N MET A 89 23.61 -8.24 1.31
CA MET A 89 22.64 -8.41 0.21
C MET A 89 22.77 -7.28 -0.82
N LYS A 90 23.11 -6.05 -0.38
CA LYS A 90 23.08 -4.84 -1.22
C LYS A 90 21.70 -4.69 -1.89
N GLU A 91 21.67 -4.55 -3.22
CA GLU A 91 20.44 -4.44 -4.02
C GLU A 91 20.09 -5.75 -4.74
N ARG A 92 20.63 -6.88 -4.28
CA ARG A 92 20.43 -8.21 -4.90
C ARG A 92 19.09 -8.82 -4.50
N TYR A 93 18.01 -8.14 -4.85
CA TYR A 93 16.65 -8.62 -4.70
C TYR A 93 15.78 -8.16 -5.86
N ASP A 94 14.71 -8.89 -6.14
CA ASP A 94 13.59 -8.44 -6.95
C ASP A 94 12.36 -8.32 -6.04
N LEU A 95 11.64 -7.20 -6.17
CA LEU A 95 10.38 -6.96 -5.47
C LEU A 95 9.23 -6.95 -6.48
N TYR A 96 8.35 -7.94 -6.38
CA TYR A 96 7.14 -8.05 -7.19
C TYR A 96 5.92 -7.76 -6.31
N ARG A 97 5.14 -6.72 -6.63
CA ARG A 97 3.89 -6.37 -5.94
C ARG A 97 2.68 -6.78 -6.77
N TYR A 98 1.69 -7.38 -6.13
CA TYR A 98 0.41 -7.73 -6.75
C TYR A 98 -0.65 -6.77 -6.21
N ASP A 99 -1.19 -5.95 -7.09
CA ASP A 99 -2.23 -4.96 -6.79
C ASP A 99 -3.60 -5.60 -7.07
N LEU A 100 -4.22 -6.18 -6.04
CA LEU A 100 -5.58 -6.71 -6.17
C LEU A 100 -6.58 -5.55 -6.20
N GLN A 101 -7.69 -5.73 -6.92
CA GLN A 101 -8.76 -4.72 -6.97
C GLN A 101 -9.54 -4.65 -5.65
N GLU A 102 -9.46 -5.68 -4.81
CA GLU A 102 -10.17 -5.77 -3.53
C GLU A 102 -9.30 -5.24 -2.38
N GLY A 103 -9.68 -4.08 -1.83
CA GLY A 103 -9.13 -3.50 -0.59
C GLY A 103 -8.03 -2.45 -0.79
N GLU A 104 -8.27 -1.23 -0.30
CA GLU A 104 -7.24 -0.16 -0.30
C GLU A 104 -6.15 -0.36 0.75
N ASP A 105 -6.34 -1.31 1.67
CA ASP A 105 -5.53 -1.50 2.87
C ASP A 105 -4.61 -2.74 2.81
N GLU A 106 -4.48 -3.42 1.66
CA GLU A 106 -3.60 -4.59 1.53
C GLU A 106 -2.86 -4.72 0.19
N PHE A 107 -1.64 -5.25 0.24
CA PHE A 107 -0.82 -5.57 -0.92
C PHE A 107 -0.12 -6.92 -0.73
N TYR A 108 0.08 -7.65 -1.82
CA TYR A 108 0.77 -8.93 -1.78
C TYR A 108 2.11 -8.86 -2.49
N TYR A 109 3.10 -9.55 -1.97
CA TYR A 109 4.46 -9.50 -2.52
C TYR A 109 5.05 -10.88 -2.72
N ARG A 110 5.83 -10.98 -3.80
CA ARG A 110 6.87 -11.99 -3.97
C ARG A 110 8.21 -11.28 -4.00
N ILE A 111 9.12 -11.74 -3.16
CA ILE A 111 10.49 -11.26 -3.11
C ILE A 111 11.40 -12.42 -3.51
N LYS A 112 12.30 -12.18 -4.47
CA LYS A 112 13.44 -13.08 -4.74
C LYS A 112 14.69 -12.35 -4.31
N PHE A 113 15.57 -12.96 -3.53
CA PHE A 113 16.73 -12.25 -3.01
C PHE A 113 17.93 -13.18 -2.83
N TYR A 114 19.13 -12.60 -2.86
CA TYR A 114 20.32 -13.30 -2.39
C TYR A 114 20.37 -13.23 -0.86
N ASP A 115 20.29 -14.39 -0.21
CA ASP A 115 20.48 -14.49 1.23
C ASP A 115 21.98 -14.61 1.55
N PRO A 116 22.59 -13.65 2.26
CA PRO A 116 24.00 -13.69 2.60
C PRO A 116 24.36 -14.74 3.67
N VAL A 117 23.39 -15.17 4.49
CA VAL A 117 23.57 -16.24 5.48
C VAL A 117 23.64 -17.59 4.77
N GLU A 118 22.67 -17.86 3.90
CA GLU A 118 22.57 -19.13 3.15
C GLU A 118 23.48 -19.17 1.90
N LYS A 119 24.00 -18.01 1.48
CA LYS A 119 24.78 -17.83 0.23
C LYS A 119 24.06 -18.33 -1.01
N ALA A 120 22.74 -18.20 -1.03
CA ALA A 120 21.87 -18.74 -2.06
C ALA A 120 20.75 -17.76 -2.43
N GLN A 121 20.10 -17.99 -3.56
CA GLN A 121 18.89 -17.26 -3.91
C GLN A 121 17.69 -17.88 -3.20
N MET A 122 16.96 -17.05 -2.47
CA MET A 122 15.80 -17.42 -1.66
C MET A 122 14.54 -16.69 -2.15
N GLY A 123 13.39 -17.13 -1.64
CA GLY A 123 12.09 -16.53 -1.91
C GLY A 123 11.34 -16.23 -0.62
N LEU A 124 10.65 -15.09 -0.59
CA LEU A 124 9.78 -14.70 0.53
C LEU A 124 8.46 -14.18 -0.03
N TYR A 125 7.35 -14.56 0.60
CA TYR A 125 6.01 -14.07 0.28
C TYR A 125 5.46 -13.27 1.45
N LEU A 126 4.80 -12.16 1.16
CA LEU A 126 4.24 -11.27 2.18
C LEU A 126 2.82 -10.83 1.79
N ARG A 127 1.96 -10.66 2.79
CA ARG A 127 0.71 -9.88 2.69
C ARG A 127 0.87 -8.69 3.62
N MET A 128 1.09 -7.53 3.03
CA MET A 128 1.23 -6.30 3.76
C MET A 128 -0.16 -5.71 3.96
N VAL A 129 -0.56 -5.51 5.21
CA VAL A 129 -1.81 -4.84 5.58
C VAL A 129 -1.50 -3.54 6.32
N LYS A 130 -2.33 -2.52 6.13
CA LYS A 130 -2.23 -1.27 6.87
C LYS A 130 -2.90 -1.42 8.23
N ASP A 131 -2.12 -1.40 9.30
CA ASP A 131 -2.65 -1.46 10.67
C ASP A 131 -3.27 -0.12 11.05
N LYS A 132 -4.60 -0.08 11.20
CA LYS A 132 -5.34 1.15 11.54
C LYS A 132 -5.01 1.70 12.93
N LYS A 133 -4.37 0.90 13.81
CA LYS A 133 -3.99 1.33 15.16
C LYS A 133 -2.80 2.29 15.16
N ASP A 134 -1.82 2.05 14.29
CA ASP A 134 -0.59 2.85 14.22
C ASP A 134 -0.28 3.38 12.81
N ASN A 135 -1.18 3.15 11.86
CA ASN A 135 -1.11 3.55 10.46
C ASN A 135 0.13 3.00 9.72
N LYS A 136 0.70 1.87 10.19
CA LYS A 136 1.89 1.26 9.58
C LYS A 136 1.53 0.02 8.76
N TRP A 137 2.31 -0.20 7.70
CA TRP A 137 2.25 -1.42 6.90
C TRP A 137 2.98 -2.57 7.59
N LYS A 138 2.29 -3.71 7.76
CA LYS A 138 2.80 -4.89 8.48
C LYS A 138 2.50 -6.16 7.71
N ASN A 139 3.39 -7.15 7.79
CA ASN A 139 3.10 -8.48 7.26
C ASN A 139 2.00 -9.13 8.12
N TYR A 140 0.94 -9.64 7.49
CA TYR A 140 -0.24 -10.13 8.18
C TYR A 140 0.08 -11.30 9.12
N GLU A 141 0.80 -12.30 8.60
CA GLU A 141 1.25 -13.48 9.35
C GLU A 141 2.49 -14.12 8.69
N TRP A 142 3.26 -14.89 9.47
CA TRP A 142 4.44 -15.60 8.99
C TRP A 142 4.10 -16.84 8.15
N ALA A 143 3.00 -17.51 8.46
CA ALA A 143 2.66 -18.81 7.91
C ALA A 143 2.09 -18.69 6.48
N TRP A 144 3.00 -18.64 5.52
CA TRP A 144 2.74 -18.97 4.12
C TRP A 144 3.15 -20.43 3.90
N ASP A 145 2.58 -21.35 4.68
CA ASP A 145 2.71 -22.79 4.47
C ASP A 145 1.51 -23.34 3.69
N SER A 146 1.47 -24.67 3.51
CA SER A 146 0.70 -25.43 2.50
C SER A 146 -0.81 -25.13 2.35
N THR A 147 -1.41 -24.35 3.26
CA THR A 147 -2.81 -23.94 3.25
C THR A 147 -3.07 -22.57 2.61
N ASN A 148 -2.06 -21.70 2.52
CA ASN A 148 -2.17 -20.36 1.92
C ASN A 148 -1.03 -20.11 0.94
N SER A 149 -1.31 -20.24 -0.37
CA SER A 149 -0.33 -19.90 -1.40
C SER A 149 -0.61 -18.50 -1.95
N LEU A 150 0.45 -17.70 -2.16
CA LEU A 150 0.32 -16.42 -2.86
C LEU A 150 -0.44 -16.59 -4.18
N ASN A 151 -0.09 -17.61 -4.95
CA ASN A 151 -0.68 -17.89 -6.27
C ASN A 151 -2.19 -18.17 -6.19
N SER A 152 -2.68 -18.84 -5.14
CA SER A 152 -4.12 -19.07 -4.97
C SER A 152 -4.89 -17.80 -4.63
N ILE A 153 -4.25 -16.81 -4.03
CA ILE A 153 -4.87 -15.53 -3.68
C ILE A 153 -4.84 -14.57 -4.87
N VAL A 154 -3.69 -14.43 -5.52
CA VAL A 154 -3.52 -13.44 -6.60
C VAL A 154 -4.05 -13.94 -7.95
N GLY A 155 -4.28 -15.24 -8.10
CA GLY A 155 -4.75 -15.85 -9.36
C GLY A 155 -3.85 -15.48 -10.54
N ASP A 156 -4.47 -14.96 -11.60
CA ASP A 156 -3.78 -14.56 -12.84
C ASP A 156 -3.29 -13.11 -12.84
N VAL A 157 -3.38 -12.40 -11.71
CA VAL A 157 -2.92 -11.01 -11.62
C VAL A 157 -1.42 -10.94 -11.89
N LYS A 158 -1.05 -10.11 -12.87
CA LYS A 158 0.36 -9.85 -13.18
C LYS A 158 0.94 -8.89 -12.14
N PRO A 159 2.10 -9.19 -11.55
CA PRO A 159 2.72 -8.29 -10.60
C PRO A 159 3.38 -7.09 -11.30
N VAL A 160 3.47 -5.99 -10.57
CA VAL A 160 4.36 -4.87 -10.84
C VAL A 160 5.76 -5.23 -10.32
N HIS A 161 6.78 -5.09 -11.17
CA HIS A 161 8.17 -5.30 -10.78
C HIS A 161 8.73 -3.99 -10.21
N VAL A 162 8.59 -3.80 -8.90
CA VAL A 162 8.90 -2.54 -8.19
C VAL A 162 10.40 -2.29 -8.13
N HIS A 163 11.19 -3.33 -7.81
CA HIS A 163 12.64 -3.26 -7.79
C HIS A 163 13.22 -4.45 -8.55
N LYS A 164 14.17 -4.19 -9.44
CA LYS A 164 14.77 -5.21 -10.30
C LYS A 164 16.27 -5.30 -10.08
N TRP A 165 16.72 -6.47 -9.64
CA TRP A 165 18.15 -6.71 -9.47
C TRP A 165 18.86 -6.68 -10.83
N GLY A 166 19.98 -5.96 -10.88
CA GLY A 166 20.90 -5.95 -12.02
C GLY A 166 20.49 -4.97 -13.13
N GLN A 167 19.40 -4.22 -12.94
CA GLN A 167 19.13 -3.02 -13.72
C GLN A 167 19.56 -1.80 -12.89
N LYS A 168 20.29 -0.88 -13.52
CA LYS A 168 20.47 0.45 -12.95
C LYS A 168 19.14 1.17 -13.08
N GLU A 169 18.67 1.80 -12.00
CA GLU A 169 17.56 2.75 -12.02
C GLU A 169 17.79 3.86 -13.05
#